data_AF-A0AA37RS53-F1
#
_entry.id   AF-A0AA37RS53-F1
#
_cell.length_a   1.000
_cell.length_b   1.000
_cell.length_c   1.000
_cell.angle_alpha   90.00
_cell.angle_beta   90.00
_cell.angle_gamma   90.00
#
_symmetry.space_group_name_H-M   'P 1'
#
loop_
_entity.id
_entity.type
_entity.pdbx_description
1 polymer ?
#
loop_
_entity_poly.entity_id
_entity_poly.type
_entity_poly.pdbx_seq_one_letter_code
_entity_poly.pdbx_strand_id
1 'polypeptide(L)' 'MIVTLACYDRGVTMARNRLTDTKVKTAKPKEKEYNLNDGDSLYLRITPKGTKTWLFNYYKPHTTHQLE' A
#
# COMPACT_ATOMS: atom_id res chain seq x y z
N MET A 1 -13.10 38.05 16.88
CA MET A 1 -13.01 38.61 15.50
C MET A 1 -11.71 39.40 15.48
N ILE A 2 -10.68 39.18 14.64
CA ILE A 2 -10.60 38.61 13.30
C ILE A 2 -9.19 38.00 13.12
N VAL A 3 -9.16 36.71 12.83
CA VAL A 3 -8.37 35.99 11.81
C VAL A 3 -6.97 36.52 11.41
N THR A 4 -5.92 35.84 11.85
CA THR A 4 -4.61 35.78 11.16
C THR A 4 -4.61 34.54 10.27
N LEU A 5 -4.49 34.72 8.95
CA LEU A 5 -4.47 33.65 7.94
C LEU A 5 -3.27 33.87 7.01
N ALA A 6 -2.55 32.78 6.73
CA ALA A 6 -1.47 32.55 5.74
C ALA A 6 -0.20 32.04 6.46
N CYS A 7 0.20 30.76 6.43
CA CYS A 7 -0.18 29.65 5.58
C CYS A 7 -0.21 28.37 6.43
N TYR A 8 -1.40 27.95 6.87
CA TYR A 8 -1.63 26.52 7.09
C TYR A 8 -1.80 25.93 5.70
N ASP A 9 -0.66 25.66 5.04
CA ASP A 9 -0.69 25.03 3.74
C ASP A 9 -1.35 23.66 3.88
N ARG A 10 -2.33 23.47 3.00
CA ARG A 10 -3.26 22.35 2.98
C ARG A 10 -2.51 21.04 3.19
N GLY A 11 -3.04 20.24 4.11
CA GLY A 11 -2.54 18.91 4.41
C GLY A 11 -2.21 18.12 3.16
N VAL A 12 -0.92 17.86 2.98
CA VAL A 12 -0.47 16.69 2.24
C VAL A 12 -0.75 15.52 3.16
N THR A 13 -1.90 14.85 2.96
CA THR A 13 -2.11 13.53 3.55
C THR A 13 -1.05 12.60 2.99
N MET A 14 0.03 12.38 3.75
CA MET A 14 1.01 11.33 3.47
C MET A 14 0.24 10.04 3.18
N ALA A 15 0.51 9.44 2.02
CA ALA A 15 -0.17 8.25 1.50
C ALA A 15 -0.48 7.25 2.61
N ARG A 16 -1.78 6.98 2.81
CA ARG A 16 -2.31 6.45 4.08
C ARG A 16 -1.72 5.11 4.52
N ASN A 17 -1.02 4.37 3.65
CA ASN A 17 -0.36 3.09 3.96
C ASN A 17 0.87 2.80 3.07
N ARG A 18 1.70 3.79 2.71
CA ARG A 18 2.94 3.47 1.95
C ARG A 18 3.97 2.78 2.86
N LEU A 19 4.50 1.65 2.43
CA LEU A 19 5.61 0.96 3.05
C LEU A 19 6.92 1.66 2.74
N THR A 20 7.81 1.64 3.73
CA THR A 20 9.18 2.11 3.60
C THR A 20 10.10 0.90 3.61
N ASP A 21 11.28 1.03 3.00
CA ASP A 21 12.31 -0.01 3.02
C ASP A 21 12.61 -0.51 4.45
N THR A 22 12.69 0.41 5.41
CA THR A 22 12.85 0.07 6.83
C THR A 22 11.72 -0.83 7.33
N LYS A 23 10.45 -0.48 7.06
CA LYS A 23 9.30 -1.29 7.48
C LYS A 23 9.34 -2.68 6.85
N VAL A 24 9.68 -2.78 5.56
CA VAL A 24 9.84 -4.06 4.84
C VAL A 24 10.93 -4.91 5.47
N LYS A 25 12.09 -4.32 5.78
CA LYS A 25 13.24 -5.00 6.41
C LYS A 25 12.90 -5.49 7.81
N THR A 26 12.30 -4.64 8.64
CA THR A 26 12.00 -4.95 10.05
C THR A 26 10.80 -5.89 10.24
N ALA A 27 9.99 -6.12 9.21
CA ALA A 27 8.83 -6.98 9.33
C ALA A 27 9.23 -8.43 9.63
N LYS A 28 8.67 -8.99 10.71
CA LYS A 28 9.03 -10.31 11.25
C LYS A 28 7.96 -11.37 10.93
N PRO A 29 8.33 -12.65 10.80
CA PRO A 29 7.36 -13.73 10.73
C PRO A 29 6.45 -13.73 11.97
N LYS A 30 5.20 -14.16 11.80
CA LYS A 30 4.23 -14.38 12.89
C LYS A 30 3.73 -15.81 12.83
N GLU A 31 3.00 -16.24 13.86
CA GLU A 31 2.38 -17.58 13.91
C GLU A 31 1.45 -17.84 12.72
N LYS A 32 0.74 -16.79 12.27
CA LYS A 32 -0.11 -16.81 11.08
C LYS A 32 0.43 -15.87 10.02
N GLU A 33 0.18 -16.24 8.78
CA GLU A 33 0.45 -15.39 7.63
C GLU A 33 -0.30 -14.06 7.73
N TYR A 34 0.36 -12.98 7.30
CA TYR A 34 -0.22 -11.65 7.28
C TYR A 34 0.34 -10.79 6.14
N ASN A 35 -0.40 -9.74 5.81
CA ASN A 35 -0.06 -8.82 4.72
C ASN A 35 0.13 -7.40 5.26
N LEU A 36 1.13 -6.70 4.73
CA LEU A 36 1.32 -5.26 4.91
C LEU A 36 0.87 -4.55 3.64
N ASN A 37 -0.07 -3.63 3.74
CA ASN A 37 -0.57 -2.84 2.61
C ASN A 37 0.45 -1.74 2.24
N ASP A 38 0.74 -1.57 0.94
CA ASP A 38 1.60 -0.51 0.37
C ASP A 38 0.79 0.57 -0.39
N GLY A 39 -0.51 0.32 -0.61
CA GLY A 39 -1.40 1.11 -1.46
C GLY A 39 -1.71 0.40 -2.78
N ASP A 40 -2.72 0.89 -3.51
CA ASP A 40 -3.04 0.48 -4.89
C ASP A 40 -3.10 -1.04 -5.10
N SER A 41 -3.68 -1.77 -4.14
CA SER A 41 -3.79 -3.24 -4.18
C SER A 41 -2.45 -4.00 -4.19
N LEU A 42 -1.36 -3.34 -3.80
CA LEU A 42 -0.05 -3.94 -3.55
C LEU A 42 0.12 -4.25 -2.06
N TYR A 43 0.56 -5.47 -1.78
CA TYR A 43 0.76 -5.97 -0.42
C TYR A 43 2.07 -6.73 -0.30
N LEU A 44 2.77 -6.56 0.82
CA LEU A 44 3.86 -7.45 1.22
C LEU A 44 3.30 -8.57 2.10
N ARG A 45 3.24 -9.79 1.56
CA ARG A 45 2.88 -11.01 2.28
C ARG A 45 4.07 -11.54 3.06
N ILE A 46 3.84 -11.93 4.30
CA ILE A 46 4.85 -12.50 5.20
C ILE A 46 4.33 -13.82 5.76
N THR A 47 5.03 -14.91 5.44
CA THR A 47 4.67 -16.24 5.91
C THR A 47 5.30 -16.55 7.28
N PRO A 48 4.78 -17.52 8.05
CA PRO A 48 5.42 -17.97 9.29
C PRO A 48 6.85 -18.51 9.09
N LYS A 49 7.18 -18.98 7.87
CA LYS A 49 8.54 -19.41 7.49
C LYS A 49 9.50 -18.24 7.25
N GLY A 50 9.00 -17.00 7.27
CA GLY A 50 9.76 -15.78 7.07
C GLY A 50 10.01 -15.38 5.62
N THR A 51 9.39 -16.08 4.67
CA THR A 51 9.35 -15.66 3.28
C THR A 51 8.56 -14.35 3.16
N LYS A 52 9.11 -13.39 2.40
CA LYS A 52 8.46 -12.12 2.06
C LYS A 52 8.18 -12.09 0.56
N THR A 53 6.96 -11.79 0.16
CA THR A 53 6.54 -11.81 -1.25
C THR A 53 5.57 -10.67 -1.54
N TRP A 54 5.71 -10.05 -2.71
CA TRP A 54 4.76 -9.03 -3.16
C TRP A 54 3.52 -9.68 -3.81
N LEU A 55 2.35 -9.25 -3.37
CA LEU A 55 1.06 -9.58 -3.96
C LEU A 55 0.47 -8.32 -4.59
N PHE A 56 0.15 -8.40 -5.88
CA PHE A 56 -0.53 -7.32 -6.59
C PHE A 56 -1.87 -7.82 -7.10
N ASN A 57 -2.95 -7.29 -6.54
CA ASN A 57 -4.29 -7.61 -6.98
C ASN A 57 -4.71 -6.61 -8.06
N TYR A 58 -4.95 -7.10 -9.27
CA TYR A 58 -5.38 -6.27 -10.39
C TYR A 58 -6.64 -6.81 -11.04
N TYR A 59 -7.43 -5.91 -11.59
CA TYR A 59 -8.58 -6.27 -12.43
C TYR A 59 -8.08 -6.51 -13.84
N LYS A 60 -8.31 -7.72 -14.37
CA LYS A 60 -8.12 -7.98 -15.78
C LYS A 60 -9.26 -7.28 -16.53
N PRO A 61 -8.98 -6.35 -17.47
CA PRO A 61 -10.04 -5.77 -18.28
C PRO A 61 -10.74 -6.87 -19.09
N HIS A 62 -12.06 -6.79 -19.18
CA HIS A 62 -12.82 -7.61 -20.12
C HIS A 62 -12.51 -7.10 -21.53
N THR A 63 -11.49 -7.65 -22.17
CA THR A 63 -11.18 -7.36 -23.56
C THR A 63 -12.17 -8.11 -24.43
N THR A 64 -13.26 -7.46 -24.83
CA THR A 64 -14.05 -7.92 -25.96
C THR A 64 -13.20 -7.68 -27.20
N HIS A 65 -12.66 -8.74 -27.79
CA HIS A 65 -12.12 -8.67 -29.15
C HIS A 65 -13.31 -8.42 -30.08
N GLN A 66 -13.64 -7.15 -30.32
CA GLN A 66 -14.46 -6.80 -31.47
C GLN A 66 -13.56 -6.98 -32.70
N LEU A 67 -13.70 -8.13 -33.33
CA LEU A 67 -13.21 -8.35 -34.67
C LEU A 67 -14.12 -7.55 -35.60
N GLU A 68 -13.52 -6.60 -36.32
CA GLU A 68 -14.08 -5.99 -37.53
C GLU A 68 -14.35 -7.05 -38.59
#